data_AF-A0A955DC05-F1
#
_entry.id   AF-A0A955DC05-F1
#
_cell.length_a   1.000
_cell.length_b   1.000
_cell.length_c   1.000
_cell.angle_alpha   90.00
_cell.angle_beta   90.00
_cell.angle_gamma   90.00
#
_symmetry.space_group_name_H-M   'P 1'
#
loop_
_entity.id
_entity.type
_entity.pdbx_description
1 polymer ?
#
loop_
_entity_poly.entity_id
_entity_poly.type
_entity_poly.pdbx_seq_one_letter_code
_entity_poly.pdbx_strand_id
1 'polypeptide(L)'
;MSTPATIRIEDDPAPALRAAAARLDLHDDADLVLGLVDDILELRTLDARRGTGVRVDFRPVDLRTGAGNLSTKQPLARAVGPRGRRVLDATAGLGGDAFLIACLGHHVVA
;
A
#
# COMPACT_ATOMS: atom_id res chain seq x y z
N MET A 1 19.11 -12.55 -11.23
CA MET A 1 18.81 -12.51 -9.79
C MET A 1 18.50 -11.07 -9.44
N SER A 2 17.33 -10.78 -8.87
CA SER A 2 17.01 -9.45 -8.35
C SER A 2 17.82 -9.23 -7.08
N THR A 3 18.43 -8.06 -6.90
CA THR A 3 19.05 -7.65 -5.64
C THR A 3 17.96 -7.60 -4.55
N PRO A 4 18.19 -8.16 -3.35
CA PRO A 4 17.22 -8.08 -2.26
C PRO A 4 16.98 -6.62 -1.87
N ALA A 5 15.75 -6.30 -1.47
CA ALA A 5 15.40 -4.98 -0.99
C ALA A 5 15.95 -4.79 0.43
N THR A 6 16.70 -3.71 0.60
CA THR A 6 17.34 -3.39 1.88
C THR A 6 16.57 -2.26 2.56
N ILE A 7 16.16 -2.47 3.81
CA ILE A 7 15.38 -1.52 4.62
C ILE A 7 15.75 -1.71 6.09
N ARG A 8 16.09 -0.61 6.78
CA ARG A 8 16.30 -0.64 8.23
C ARG A 8 15.00 -0.85 8.97
N ILE A 9 15.02 -1.72 9.96
CA ILE A 9 13.89 -1.94 10.87
C ILE A 9 14.11 -1.05 12.10
N GLU A 10 13.06 -0.44 12.64
CA GLU A 10 13.15 0.34 13.88
C GLU A 10 13.81 -0.46 15.02
N ASP A 11 14.65 0.18 15.84
CA ASP A 11 15.63 -0.48 16.74
C ASP A 11 15.00 -1.33 17.88
N ASP A 12 13.69 -1.15 18.15
CA ASP A 12 12.87 -2.04 18.99
C ASP A 12 11.51 -2.32 18.32
N PRO A 13 11.47 -3.20 17.31
CA PRO A 13 10.28 -3.43 16.52
C PRO A 13 9.32 -4.36 17.25
N ALA A 14 8.06 -3.94 17.32
CA ALA A 14 6.96 -4.78 17.77
C ALA A 14 6.99 -6.14 17.03
N PRO A 15 6.51 -7.24 17.66
CA PRO A 15 6.57 -8.59 17.06
C PRO A 15 6.00 -8.68 15.64
N ALA A 16 4.95 -7.90 15.35
CA ALA A 16 4.34 -7.82 14.02
C ALA A 16 5.31 -7.27 12.95
N LEU A 17 6.11 -6.26 13.28
CA LEU A 17 7.09 -5.67 12.38
C LEU A 17 8.25 -6.64 12.09
N ARG A 18 8.70 -7.40 13.10
CA ARG A 18 9.70 -8.47 12.91
C ARG A 18 9.18 -9.57 11.98
N ALA A 19 7.94 -10.02 12.20
CA ALA A 19 7.32 -11.05 11.38
C ALA A 19 7.12 -10.58 9.93
N ALA A 20 6.71 -9.32 9.73
CA ALA A 20 6.59 -8.73 8.40
C ALA A 20 7.94 -8.67 7.68
N ALA A 21 8.99 -8.18 8.35
CA ALA A 21 10.33 -8.11 7.77
C ALA A 21 10.88 -9.48 7.37
N ALA A 22 10.74 -10.49 8.22
CA ALA A 22 11.15 -11.85 7.92
C ALA A 22 10.39 -12.46 6.73
N ARG A 23 9.08 -12.19 6.64
CA ARG A 23 8.22 -12.69 5.55
C ARG A 23 8.52 -12.00 4.22
N LEU A 24 9.05 -10.78 4.25
CA LEU A 24 9.42 -9.98 3.09
C LEU A 24 10.92 -10.05 2.75
N ASP A 25 11.69 -10.83 3.50
CA ASP A 25 13.14 -10.96 3.33
C ASP A 25 13.88 -9.60 3.37
N LEU A 26 13.46 -8.71 4.27
CA LEU A 26 14.04 -7.39 4.42
C LEU A 26 15.34 -7.45 5.24
N HIS A 27 16.37 -6.77 4.73
CA HIS A 27 17.69 -6.73 5.34
C HIS A 27 18.04 -5.30 5.81
N ASP A 28 18.66 -5.19 6.97
CA ASP A 28 18.97 -3.92 7.64
C ASP A 28 20.31 -3.31 7.15
N ASP A 29 20.29 -2.64 6.01
CA ASP A 29 21.46 -2.00 5.38
C ASP A 29 21.06 -0.90 4.36
N ALA A 30 20.19 0.05 4.77
CA ALA A 30 19.61 1.03 3.84
C ALA A 30 19.30 2.42 4.40
N ASP A 31 19.21 3.38 3.47
CA ASP A 31 18.79 4.78 3.69
C ASP A 31 17.30 4.95 4.04
N LEU A 32 16.54 3.85 3.99
CA LEU A 32 15.12 3.78 4.29
C LEU A 32 14.88 3.00 5.58
N VAL A 33 13.87 3.42 6.32
CA VAL A 33 13.43 2.78 7.54
C VAL A 33 11.96 2.37 7.42
N LEU A 34 11.68 1.13 7.78
CA LEU A 34 10.34 0.60 8.03
C LEU A 34 10.07 0.69 9.54
N GLY A 35 9.16 1.58 9.92
CA GLY A 35 8.81 1.84 11.32
C GLY A 35 7.35 1.53 11.61
N LEU A 36 7.01 1.38 12.88
CA LEU A 36 5.63 1.22 13.34
C LEU A 36 5.24 2.40 14.22
N VAL A 37 4.25 3.17 13.80
CA VAL A 37 3.74 4.37 14.51
C VAL A 37 2.25 4.22 14.74
N ASP A 38 1.82 4.18 16.00
CA ASP A 38 0.41 4.02 16.38
C ASP A 38 -0.26 2.83 15.66
N ASP A 39 0.41 1.67 15.64
CA ASP A 39 0.03 0.44 14.93
C ASP A 39 -0.04 0.56 13.39
N ILE A 40 0.47 1.65 12.81
CA ILE A 40 0.54 1.85 11.35
C ILE A 40 1.98 1.68 10.88
N LEU A 41 2.16 0.83 9.86
CA LEU A 41 3.44 0.66 9.17
C LEU A 41 3.74 1.91 8.32
N GLU A 42 4.90 2.52 8.54
CA GLU A 42 5.38 3.64 7.74
C GLU A 42 6.73 3.33 7.08
N LEU A 43 6.92 3.86 5.87
CA LEU A 43 8.21 3.91 5.19
C LEU A 43 8.71 5.35 5.20
N ARG A 44 9.94 5.57 5.64
CA ARG A 44 10.56 6.90 5.69
C ARG A 44 12.05 6.82 5.41
N THR A 45 12.68 7.95 5.12
CA THR A 45 14.15 8.04 5.07
C THR A 45 14.73 8.02 6.50
N LEU A 46 16.03 7.72 6.62
CA LEU A 46 16.74 7.72 7.91
C LEU A 46 16.65 9.05 8.66
N ASP A 47 16.67 10.17 7.94
CA ASP A 47 16.64 11.54 8.46
C ASP A 47 15.23 12.08 8.72
N ALA A 48 14.20 11.41 8.20
CA ALA A 48 12.81 11.82 8.39
C ALA A 48 12.33 11.51 9.82
N ARG A 49 11.55 12.44 10.37
CA ARG A 49 10.95 12.30 11.70
C ARG A 49 9.93 11.14 11.71
N ARG A 50 9.91 10.37 12.80
CA ARG A 50 8.88 9.35 13.05
C ARG A 50 7.47 9.95 12.91
N GLY A 51 6.58 9.23 12.22
CA GLY A 51 5.19 9.64 11.99
C GLY A 51 4.99 10.58 10.80
N THR A 52 6.04 10.90 10.06
CA THR A 52 5.94 11.64 8.78
C THR A 52 6.21 10.77 7.56
N GLY A 53 6.35 9.46 7.74
CA GLY A 53 6.58 8.52 6.65
C GLY A 53 5.37 8.33 5.75
N VAL A 54 5.63 7.73 4.58
CA VAL A 54 4.57 7.26 3.68
C VAL A 54 3.89 6.06 4.32
N ARG A 55 2.56 6.05 4.28
CA ARG A 55 1.70 4.99 4.83
C ARG A 55 0.56 4.70 3.87
N VAL A 56 0.12 3.45 3.84
CA VAL A 56 -1.09 3.05 3.12
C VAL A 56 -2.29 3.29 4.03
N ASP A 57 -3.22 4.13 3.61
CA ASP A 57 -4.48 4.38 4.30
C ASP A 57 -5.62 4.54 3.29
N PHE A 58 -6.53 3.57 3.25
CA PHE A 58 -7.68 3.57 2.33
C PHE A 58 -8.93 4.26 2.89
N ARG A 59 -8.96 4.61 4.18
CA ARG A 59 -10.14 5.22 4.84
C ARG A 59 -10.56 6.57 4.26
N PRO A 60 -9.64 7.45 3.80
CA PRO A 60 -10.03 8.75 3.26
C PRO A 60 -10.76 8.70 1.91
N VAL A 61 -10.83 7.54 1.26
CA VAL A 61 -11.47 7.41 -0.06
C VAL A 61 -12.99 7.56 0.08
N ASP A 62 -13.55 8.62 -0.50
CA ASP A 62 -15.01 8.83 -0.55
C ASP A 62 -15.67 7.93 -1.61
N LEU A 63 -16.44 6.95 -1.13
CA LEU A 63 -17.16 5.97 -1.93
C LEU A 63 -18.60 6.38 -2.29
N ARG A 64 -19.07 7.57 -1.89
CA ARG A 64 -20.44 8.01 -2.15
C ARG A 64 -20.72 8.17 -3.65
N THR A 65 -21.75 7.47 -4.13
CA THR A 65 -22.22 7.55 -5.52
C THR A 65 -22.72 8.95 -5.86
N GLY A 66 -22.12 9.59 -6.89
CA GLY A 66 -22.59 10.87 -7.44
C GLY A 66 -21.99 12.14 -6.83
N ALA A 67 -21.19 12.03 -5.77
CA ALA A 67 -20.48 13.16 -5.17
C ALA A 67 -19.07 12.83 -4.61
N GLY A 68 -18.70 11.54 -4.52
CA GLY A 68 -17.39 11.10 -4.05
C GLY A 68 -16.34 10.95 -5.16
N ASN A 69 -15.16 10.47 -4.77
CA ASN A 69 -14.01 10.25 -5.65
C ASN A 69 -14.19 9.01 -6.56
N LEU A 70 -15.17 8.15 -6.28
CA LEU A 70 -15.43 6.93 -7.03
C LEU A 70 -16.63 7.07 -7.98
N SER A 71 -16.37 6.95 -9.29
CA SER A 71 -17.39 7.02 -10.33
C SER A 71 -17.20 5.95 -11.40
N THR A 72 -18.29 5.36 -11.89
CA THR A 72 -18.23 4.47 -13.07
C THR A 72 -17.94 5.23 -14.37
N LYS A 73 -18.02 6.56 -14.34
CA LYS A 73 -17.75 7.42 -15.49
C LYS A 73 -16.29 7.84 -15.60
N GLN A 74 -15.47 7.59 -14.58
CA GLN A 74 -14.06 7.97 -14.58
C GLN A 74 -13.24 7.10 -15.55
N PRO A 75 -12.10 7.58 -16.07
CA PRO A 75 -11.27 6.82 -17.01
C PRO A 75 -10.88 5.43 -16.51
N LEU A 76 -10.48 5.30 -15.24
CA LEU A 76 -10.12 4.01 -14.62
C LEU A 76 -11.24 2.98 -14.71
N ALA A 77 -12.47 3.35 -14.32
CA ALA A 77 -13.63 2.45 -14.36
C ALA A 77 -13.97 2.01 -15.80
N ARG A 78 -13.85 2.93 -16.77
CA ARG A 78 -14.09 2.61 -18.19
C ARG A 78 -13.03 1.69 -18.77
N ALA A 79 -11.77 1.88 -18.38
CA ALA A 79 -10.64 1.09 -18.85
C ALA A 79 -10.71 -0.36 -18.34
N VAL A 80 -11.09 -0.55 -17.07
CA VAL A 80 -11.25 -1.89 -16.47
C VAL A 80 -12.50 -2.60 -16.99
N GLY A 81 -13.55 -1.83 -17.33
CA GLY A 81 -14.74 -2.34 -17.98
C GLY A 81 -15.84 -2.81 -17.02
N PRO A 82 -16.71 -3.75 -17.44
CA PRO A 82 -17.87 -4.16 -16.65
C PRO A 82 -17.50 -4.76 -15.28
N ARG A 83 -18.29 -4.47 -14.24
CA ARG A 83 -18.11 -4.95 -12.86
C ARG A 83 -18.13 -6.48 -12.74
N GLY A 84 -17.65 -7.00 -11.61
CA GLY A 84 -17.68 -8.44 -11.28
C GLY A 84 -16.56 -9.26 -11.92
N ARG A 85 -15.59 -8.62 -12.57
CA ARG A 85 -14.45 -9.30 -13.19
C ARG A 85 -13.33 -9.53 -12.17
N ARG A 86 -12.52 -10.55 -12.43
CA ARG A 86 -11.21 -10.71 -11.81
C ARG A 86 -10.21 -9.79 -12.49
N VAL A 87 -9.44 -9.04 -11.71
CA VAL A 87 -8.42 -8.10 -12.18
C VAL A 87 -7.11 -8.44 -11.47
N LEU A 88 -6.02 -8.48 -12.24
CA LEU A 88 -4.67 -8.59 -11.72
C LEU A 88 -4.02 -7.21 -11.88
N ASP A 89 -3.65 -6.59 -10.77
CA ASP A 89 -2.78 -5.41 -10.76
C ASP A 89 -1.33 -5.89 -10.66
N ALA A 90 -0.59 -5.81 -11.76
CA ALA A 90 0.81 -6.23 -11.80
C ALA A 90 1.77 -5.15 -11.25
N THR A 91 1.23 -4.02 -10.80
CA THR A 91 1.96 -2.80 -10.44
C THR A 91 1.41 -2.13 -9.20
N ALA A 92 0.83 -2.91 -8.27
CA ALA A 92 -0.01 -2.42 -7.20
C ALA A 92 0.59 -1.26 -6.39
N GLY A 93 1.91 -1.25 -6.15
CA GLY A 93 2.56 -0.17 -5.40
C GLY A 93 1.92 0.01 -4.02
N LEU A 94 1.37 1.21 -3.76
CA LEU A 94 0.62 1.51 -2.52
C LEU A 94 -0.85 1.03 -2.55
N GLY A 95 -1.28 0.39 -3.63
CA GLY A 95 -2.60 -0.22 -3.77
C GLY A 95 -3.74 0.75 -4.09
N GLY A 96 -3.45 2.02 -4.42
CA GLY A 96 -4.47 3.05 -4.66
C GLY A 96 -5.47 2.65 -5.76
N ASP A 97 -4.97 2.35 -6.96
CA ASP A 97 -5.83 1.95 -8.08
C ASP A 97 -6.47 0.57 -7.84
N ALA A 98 -5.70 -0.41 -7.34
CA ALA A 98 -6.23 -1.73 -6.94
C ALA A 98 -7.43 -1.62 -5.99
N PHE A 99 -7.34 -0.75 -4.97
CA PHE A 99 -8.42 -0.50 -4.02
C PHE A 99 -9.63 0.14 -4.70
N LEU A 100 -9.43 1.17 -5.54
CA LEU A 100 -10.54 1.79 -6.28
C LEU A 100 -11.24 0.79 -7.22
N ILE A 101 -10.48 -0.07 -7.90
CA ILE A 101 -11.01 -1.12 -8.76
C ILE A 101 -11.81 -2.13 -7.94
N ALA A 102 -11.33 -2.52 -6.76
CA ALA A 102 -12.09 -3.37 -5.84
C ALA A 102 -13.41 -2.71 -5.41
N CYS A 103 -13.38 -1.43 -5.02
CA CYS A 103 -14.57 -0.66 -4.67
C CYS A 103 -15.56 -0.48 -5.83
N LEU A 104 -15.09 -0.52 -7.09
CA LEU A 104 -15.97 -0.53 -8.27
C LEU A 104 -16.73 -1.86 -8.42
N GLY A 105 -16.41 -2.89 -7.63
CA GLY A 105 -17.09 -4.19 -7.60
C GLY A 105 -16.34 -5.29 -8.36
N HIS A 106 -15.01 -5.19 -8.46
CA HIS A 106 -14.16 -6.22 -9.05
C HIS A 106 -13.46 -7.05 -7.98
N HIS A 107 -13.03 -8.26 -8.34
CA HIS A 107 -12.17 -9.09 -7.51
C HIS A 107 -10.71 -8.83 -7.92
N VAL A 108 -9.95 -8.16 -7.07
CA VAL A 108 -8.58 -7.72 -7.40
C VAL A 108 -7.55 -8.60 -6.69
N VAL A 109 -6.55 -9.03 -7.45
CA VAL A 109 -5.27 -9.53 -6.93
C VAL A 109 -4.23 -8.47 -7.27
N ALA A 110 -3.46 -8.07 -6.27
CA ALA A 110 -2.49 -6.98 -6.30
C ALA A 110 -1.18 -7.45 -5.66
#